data_AF-A0A7S3B2E9-F1
#
_entry.id   AF-A0A7S3B2E9-F1
#
_cell.length_a   1.000
_cell.length_b   1.000
_cell.length_c   1.000
_cell.angle_alpha   90.00
_cell.angle_beta   90.00
_cell.angle_gamma   90.00
#
_symmetry.space_group_name_H-M   'P 1'
#
loop_
_entity.id
_entity.type
_entity.pdbx_description
1 polymer ?
#
loop_
_entity_poly.entity_id
_entity_poly.type
_entity_poly.pdbx_seq_one_letter_code
_entity_poly.pdbx_strand_id
1 'polypeptide(L)'
;RLRVLLRYGGLYLDLDVLSVARLSTDTMRSSFVIGRQDSGRVGFRTHRKYYGLCNAVMAAAPGAGFVRMLLSSYGWFRSYGRDAFWDEHSVRVPAELADRCPAVGQHILDSDRLYLPLWGDITSVYTAEPGD
;
A
#
# COMPACT_ATOMS: atom_id res chain seq x y z
N ARG A 1 0.58 -12.32 4.66
CA ARG A 1 1.42 -11.10 4.72
C ARG A 1 1.44 -10.44 6.11
N LEU A 2 0.33 -9.92 6.64
CA LEU A 2 0.34 -9.12 7.90
C LEU A 2 0.83 -9.87 9.14
N ARG A 3 0.44 -11.14 9.35
CA ARG A 3 0.96 -11.96 10.47
C ARG A 3 2.47 -12.16 10.41
N VAL A 4 3.03 -12.31 9.21
CA VAL A 4 4.48 -12.46 8.99
C VAL A 4 5.19 -11.15 9.29
N LEU A 5 4.72 -10.04 8.73
CA LEU A 5 5.24 -8.70 9.03
C LEU A 5 5.16 -8.37 10.53
N LEU A 6 4.06 -8.72 11.20
CA LEU A 6 3.90 -8.49 12.63
C LEU A 6 4.93 -9.28 13.45
N ARG A 7 5.21 -10.53 13.06
CA ARG A 7 6.12 -11.41 13.82
C ARG A 7 7.59 -11.13 13.53
N TYR A 8 7.94 -10.92 12.27
CA TYR A 8 9.32 -10.90 11.81
C TYR A 8 9.77 -9.55 11.25
N GLY A 9 8.84 -8.61 11.03
CA GLY A 9 9.12 -7.40 10.27
C GLY A 9 9.56 -7.71 8.84
N GLY A 10 10.40 -6.83 8.30
CA GLY A 10 10.99 -6.97 6.97
C GLY A 10 10.15 -6.33 5.86
N LEU A 11 10.43 -6.74 4.63
CA LEU A 11 9.79 -6.26 3.42
C LEU A 11 8.88 -7.34 2.84
N TYR A 12 7.65 -6.95 2.52
CA TYR A 12 6.69 -7.75 1.77
C TYR A 12 6.52 -7.16 0.38
N LEU A 13 6.56 -8.02 -0.63
CA LEU A 13 6.23 -7.71 -2.01
C LEU A 13 5.25 -8.78 -2.51
N ASP A 14 4.23 -8.38 -3.26
CA ASP A 14 3.44 -9.33 -4.05
C ASP A 14 4.34 -10.01 -5.09
N LEU A 15 3.98 -11.24 -5.50
CA LEU A 15 4.82 -12.08 -6.37
C LEU A 15 5.04 -11.48 -7.76
N ASP A 16 4.17 -10.58 -8.17
CA ASP A 16 4.18 -9.86 -9.44
C ASP A 16 4.80 -8.45 -9.32
N VAL A 17 5.44 -8.12 -8.20
CA VAL A 17 6.20 -6.87 -8.05
C VAL A 17 7.64 -7.06 -8.51
N LEU A 18 8.06 -6.25 -9.48
CA LEU A 18 9.45 -6.15 -9.91
C LEU A 18 10.17 -5.03 -9.15
N SER A 19 11.25 -5.38 -8.46
CA SER A 19 12.09 -4.42 -7.74
C SER A 19 13.18 -3.85 -8.66
N VAL A 20 12.97 -2.64 -9.17
CA VAL A 20 13.92 -1.96 -10.08
C VAL A 20 14.91 -1.04 -9.36
N ALA A 21 14.67 -0.71 -8.09
CA ALA A 21 15.51 0.18 -7.28
C ALA A 21 15.47 -0.22 -5.81
N ARG A 22 16.42 0.30 -5.02
CA ARG A 22 16.49 0.09 -3.57
C ARG A 22 15.60 1.11 -2.86
N LEU A 23 14.90 0.69 -1.80
CA LEU A 23 14.26 1.60 -0.87
C LEU A 23 15.31 2.37 -0.06
N SER A 24 15.06 3.67 0.17
CA SER A 24 15.98 4.51 0.94
C SER A 24 16.08 4.05 2.40
N THR A 25 17.24 4.25 3.02
CA THR A 25 17.42 3.95 4.45
C THR A 25 16.48 4.78 5.33
N ASP A 26 16.18 6.01 4.93
CA ASP A 26 15.32 6.91 5.70
C ASP A 26 13.86 6.46 5.67
N THR A 27 13.38 5.98 4.51
CA THR A 27 12.09 5.30 4.39
C THR A 27 12.02 4.10 5.36
N MET A 28 13.11 3.34 5.46
CA MET A 28 13.17 2.13 6.29
C MET A 28 13.32 2.40 7.80
N ARG A 29 13.53 3.65 8.24
CA ARG A 29 13.54 4.02 9.68
C ARG A 29 12.16 4.03 10.30
N SER A 30 11.11 4.15 9.49
CA SER A 30 9.73 4.17 9.96
C SER A 30 9.26 2.77 10.39
N SER A 31 8.42 2.70 11.43
CA SER A 31 7.97 1.40 11.96
C SER A 31 7.09 0.62 10.99
N PHE A 32 6.44 1.32 10.06
CA PHE A 32 5.67 0.76 8.97
C PHE A 32 5.76 1.66 7.74
N VAL A 33 5.87 1.08 6.55
CA VAL A 33 5.92 1.78 5.26
C VAL A 33 4.89 1.18 4.33
N ILE A 34 4.14 2.03 3.63
CA ILE A 34 3.16 1.64 2.61
C ILE A 34 3.02 2.76 1.58
N GLY A 35 2.69 2.42 0.33
CA GLY A 35 2.46 3.39 -0.74
C GLY A 35 0.99 3.73 -0.91
N ARG A 36 0.71 4.95 -1.37
CA ARG A 36 -0.63 5.34 -1.82
C ARG A 36 -1.06 4.50 -3.03
N GLN A 37 -2.36 4.29 -3.11
CA GLN A 37 -3.04 3.87 -4.32
C GLN A 37 -3.85 5.05 -4.82
N ASP A 38 -3.32 5.77 -5.79
CA ASP A 38 -4.02 6.86 -6.47
C ASP A 38 -4.58 6.34 -7.79
N SER A 39 -5.73 5.66 -7.71
CA SER A 39 -6.33 5.01 -8.89
C SER A 39 -6.90 5.97 -9.94
N GLY A 40 -6.71 7.29 -9.80
CA GLY A 40 -7.42 8.33 -10.58
C GLY A 40 -8.95 8.32 -10.41
N ARG A 41 -9.50 7.32 -9.72
CA ARG A 41 -10.92 7.14 -9.45
C ARG A 41 -11.36 8.07 -8.32
N VAL A 42 -12.44 8.81 -8.58
CA VAL A 42 -13.27 9.41 -7.53
C VAL A 42 -13.97 8.25 -6.82
N GLY A 43 -13.54 7.93 -5.61
CA GLY A 43 -14.05 6.79 -4.83
C GLY A 43 -14.69 7.21 -3.52
N PHE A 44 -15.10 6.22 -2.72
CA PHE A 44 -15.75 6.34 -1.40
C PHE A 44 -15.05 7.28 -0.40
N ARG A 45 -13.80 7.64 -0.66
CA ARG A 45 -12.98 8.60 0.09
C ARG A 45 -12.93 9.96 -0.60
N THR A 46 -14.06 10.43 -1.14
CA THR A 46 -14.22 11.78 -1.70
C THR A 46 -13.71 12.81 -0.68
N HIS A 47 -12.95 13.82 -1.14
CA HIS A 47 -12.27 14.82 -0.31
C HIS A 47 -11.10 14.32 0.58
N ARG A 48 -10.59 13.10 0.35
CA ARG A 48 -9.33 12.65 0.97
C ARG A 48 -8.15 12.85 0.02
N LYS A 49 -6.95 12.94 0.60
CA LYS A 49 -5.69 13.19 -0.13
C LYS A 49 -5.37 12.13 -1.18
N TYR A 50 -5.83 10.90 -0.97
CA TYR A 50 -5.57 9.74 -1.82
C TYR A 50 -6.71 8.73 -1.68
N TYR A 51 -6.91 7.86 -2.69
CA TYR A 51 -7.99 6.86 -2.68
C TYR A 51 -7.75 5.78 -1.61
N GLY A 52 -6.55 5.20 -1.54
CA GLY A 52 -6.21 4.24 -0.49
C GLY A 52 -4.71 3.99 -0.34
N LEU A 53 -4.35 2.94 0.39
CA LEU A 53 -2.95 2.51 0.58
C LEU A 53 -2.79 1.10 0.04
N CYS A 54 -1.97 0.92 -1.01
CA CYS A 54 -1.80 -0.36 -1.67
C CYS A 54 -0.94 -1.30 -0.82
N ASN A 55 -1.41 -2.54 -0.64
CA ASN A 55 -0.73 -3.56 0.17
C ASN A 55 0.23 -4.45 -0.64
N ALA A 56 0.51 -4.10 -1.90
CA ALA A 56 1.43 -4.85 -2.76
C ALA A 56 2.89 -4.73 -2.30
N VAL A 57 3.27 -3.55 -1.78
CA VAL A 57 4.57 -3.34 -1.15
C VAL A 57 4.37 -2.77 0.25
N MET A 58 4.90 -3.47 1.26
CA MET A 58 4.85 -3.03 2.66
C MET A 58 6.16 -3.36 3.37
N ALA A 59 6.65 -2.45 4.20
CA ALA A 59 7.74 -2.73 5.12
C ALA A 59 7.29 -2.52 6.56
N ALA A 60 7.80 -3.32 7.49
CA ALA A 60 7.47 -3.19 8.90
C ALA A 60 8.64 -3.55 9.81
N ALA A 61 8.75 -2.88 10.95
CA ALA A 61 9.47 -3.42 12.09
C ALA A 61 8.65 -4.57 12.72
N PRO A 62 9.31 -5.57 13.34
CA PRO A 62 8.61 -6.56 14.15
C PRO A 62 7.74 -5.88 15.21
N GLY A 63 6.50 -6.33 15.37
CA GLY A 63 5.57 -5.80 16.36
C GLY A 63 4.96 -4.43 16.04
N ALA A 64 5.21 -3.86 14.84
CA ALA A 64 4.73 -2.53 14.45
C ALA A 64 3.25 -2.30 14.75
N GLY A 65 2.95 -1.17 15.41
CA GLY A 65 1.61 -0.83 15.90
C GLY A 65 0.57 -0.78 14.79
N PHE A 66 0.92 -0.14 13.66
CA PHE A 66 0.03 -0.06 12.50
C PHE A 66 -0.32 -1.44 11.92
N VAL A 67 0.66 -2.37 11.85
CA VAL A 67 0.42 -3.74 11.36
C VAL A 67 -0.55 -4.48 12.28
N ARG A 68 -0.43 -4.28 13.60
CA ARG A 68 -1.35 -4.87 14.59
C ARG A 68 -2.77 -4.35 14.40
N MET A 69 -2.93 -3.03 14.27
CA MET A 69 -4.24 -2.41 14.02
C MET A 69 -4.87 -2.91 12.72
N LEU A 70 -4.08 -2.92 11.64
CA LEU A 70 -4.54 -3.41 10.35
C LEU A 70 -4.89 -4.90 10.41
N LEU A 71 -4.10 -5.73 11.09
CA LEU A 71 -4.45 -7.15 11.26
C LEU A 71 -5.75 -7.33 12.06
N SER A 72 -5.99 -6.52 13.08
CA SER A 72 -7.24 -6.56 13.86
C SER A 72 -8.47 -6.15 13.02
N SER A 73 -8.31 -5.36 11.96
CA SER A 73 -9.43 -4.99 11.10
C SER A 73 -9.93 -6.15 10.22
N TYR A 74 -9.15 -7.22 10.06
CA TYR A 74 -9.49 -8.41 9.25
C TYR A 74 -10.47 -9.36 9.98
N GLY A 75 -11.18 -8.88 11.02
CA GLY A 75 -12.18 -9.66 11.75
C GLY A 75 -13.52 -9.81 11.01
N TRP A 76 -13.72 -9.08 9.92
CA TRP A 76 -14.94 -9.13 9.11
C TRP A 76 -14.61 -8.88 7.63
N PHE A 77 -15.46 -9.38 6.74
CA PHE A 77 -15.38 -9.14 5.31
C PHE A 77 -16.80 -9.12 4.74
N ARG A 78 -17.05 -8.24 3.77
CA ARG A 78 -18.32 -8.20 3.03
C ARG A 78 -18.16 -8.31 1.52
N SER A 79 -16.93 -8.38 1.02
CA SER A 79 -16.68 -8.63 -0.39
C SER A 79 -16.87 -10.11 -0.71
N TYR A 80 -17.54 -10.37 -1.82
CA TYR A 80 -17.71 -11.70 -2.42
C TYR A 80 -16.77 -11.93 -3.60
N GLY A 81 -15.90 -10.96 -3.89
CA GLY A 81 -15.02 -11.02 -5.04
C GLY A 81 -15.56 -10.22 -6.23
N ARG A 82 -14.67 -9.45 -6.90
CA ARG A 82 -15.01 -8.66 -8.10
C ARG A 82 -16.22 -7.72 -7.91
N ASP A 83 -16.41 -7.22 -6.70
CA ASP A 83 -17.48 -6.29 -6.33
C ASP A 83 -16.93 -4.93 -5.89
N ALA A 84 -17.82 -4.03 -5.48
CA ALA A 84 -17.45 -2.69 -5.00
C ALA A 84 -16.66 -2.68 -3.68
N PHE A 85 -16.54 -3.83 -3.00
CA PHE A 85 -15.81 -3.99 -1.75
C PHE A 85 -14.52 -4.79 -1.93
N TRP A 86 -14.16 -5.15 -3.18
CA TRP A 86 -13.01 -5.99 -3.52
C TRP A 86 -11.71 -5.52 -2.87
N ASP A 87 -11.47 -4.22 -2.86
CA ASP A 87 -10.26 -3.60 -2.34
C ASP A 87 -10.43 -3.02 -0.93
N GLU A 88 -11.56 -3.29 -0.27
CA GLU A 88 -11.91 -2.63 0.98
C GLU A 88 -10.86 -2.85 2.06
N HIS A 89 -10.51 -4.11 2.35
CA HIS A 89 -9.58 -4.44 3.42
C HIS A 89 -8.10 -4.35 3.01
N SER A 90 -7.83 -4.42 1.72
CA SER A 90 -6.47 -4.36 1.17
C SER A 90 -6.02 -2.93 0.91
N VAL A 91 -6.95 -2.01 0.63
CA VAL A 91 -6.63 -0.65 0.15
C VAL A 91 -7.32 0.45 0.96
N ARG A 92 -8.64 0.35 1.16
CA ARG A 92 -9.43 1.46 1.75
C ARG A 92 -9.34 1.51 3.27
N VAL A 93 -9.53 0.39 3.96
CA VAL A 93 -9.43 0.27 5.42
C VAL A 93 -8.06 0.70 5.95
N PRO A 94 -6.91 0.26 5.39
CA PRO A 94 -5.61 0.79 5.81
C PRO A 94 -5.54 2.32 5.74
N ALA A 95 -6.11 2.92 4.70
CA ALA A 95 -6.11 4.36 4.53
C ALA A 95 -7.00 5.07 5.56
N GLU A 96 -8.18 4.53 5.87
CA GLU A 96 -9.03 5.04 6.95
C GLU A 96 -8.40 4.89 8.33
N LEU A 97 -7.61 3.84 8.56
CA LEU A 97 -6.85 3.68 9.80
C LEU A 97 -5.73 4.71 9.89
N ALA A 98 -5.04 4.99 8.79
CA ALA A 98 -4.02 6.02 8.73
C ALA A 98 -4.57 7.43 8.99
N ASP A 99 -5.76 7.75 8.44
CA ASP A 99 -6.44 9.01 8.70
C ASP A 99 -6.83 9.18 10.18
N ARG A 100 -7.28 8.10 10.82
CA ARG A 100 -7.73 8.12 12.22
C ARG A 100 -6.60 8.10 13.24
N CYS A 101 -5.45 7.52 12.87
CA CYS A 101 -4.33 7.31 13.78
C CYS A 101 -3.00 7.74 13.13
N PRO A 102 -2.79 9.03 12.84
CA PRO A 102 -1.60 9.51 12.13
C PRO A 102 -0.28 9.33 12.91
N ALA A 103 -0.33 9.08 14.22
CA ALA A 103 0.84 9.08 15.11
C ALA A 103 1.42 7.69 15.46
N VAL A 104 1.08 6.61 14.72
CA VAL A 104 1.55 5.24 15.06
C VAL A 104 2.78 4.79 14.26
N GLY A 105 3.58 5.75 13.77
CA GLY A 105 4.89 5.50 13.17
C GLY A 105 4.86 4.95 11.74
N GLN A 106 3.76 5.14 11.02
CA GLN A 106 3.62 4.82 9.60
C GLN A 106 4.21 5.93 8.71
N HIS A 107 4.84 5.52 7.62
CA HIS A 107 5.33 6.39 6.56
C HIS A 107 4.60 6.05 5.27
N ILE A 108 3.85 7.03 4.75
CA ILE A 108 3.02 6.85 3.57
C ILE A 108 3.71 7.52 2.38
N LEU A 109 4.20 6.70 1.46
CA LEU A 109 4.85 7.16 0.24
C LEU A 109 3.83 7.54 -0.83
N ASP A 110 4.20 8.48 -1.70
CA ASP A 110 3.44 8.76 -2.92
C ASP A 110 3.44 7.52 -3.85
N SER A 111 2.42 7.40 -4.69
CA SER A 111 2.18 6.18 -5.50
C SER A 111 3.36 5.84 -6.43
N ASP A 112 3.96 6.86 -7.05
CA ASP A 112 5.09 6.76 -7.97
C ASP A 112 6.41 6.30 -7.31
N ARG A 113 6.51 6.34 -5.98
CA ARG A 113 7.69 5.87 -5.24
C ARG A 113 7.76 4.36 -5.09
N LEU A 114 6.62 3.66 -5.20
CA LEU A 114 6.54 2.19 -5.10
C LEU A 114 5.96 1.53 -6.35
N TYR A 115 5.14 2.24 -7.12
CA TYR A 115 4.32 1.67 -8.20
C TYR A 115 4.58 2.39 -9.53
N LEU A 116 5.84 2.39 -9.97
CA LEU A 116 6.22 2.97 -11.26
C LEU A 116 6.32 1.87 -12.34
N PRO A 117 5.67 2.02 -13.50
CA PRO A 117 4.70 3.07 -13.83
C PRO A 117 3.33 2.82 -13.19
N LEU A 118 2.56 3.89 -13.04
CA LEU A 118 1.19 3.77 -12.55
C LEU A 118 0.30 3.10 -13.60
N TRP A 119 -0.77 2.45 -13.16
CA TRP A 119 -1.69 1.74 -14.06
C TRP A 119 -2.25 2.64 -15.19
N GLY A 120 -2.50 3.92 -14.89
CA GLY A 120 -2.98 4.88 -15.91
C GLY A 120 -2.00 5.11 -17.04
N ASP A 121 -0.71 4.91 -16.78
CA ASP A 121 0.39 5.16 -17.72
C ASP A 121 0.97 3.85 -18.26
N ILE A 122 0.36 2.70 -17.97
CA ILE A 122 0.94 1.38 -18.28
C ILE A 122 1.19 1.16 -19.77
N THR A 123 0.41 1.82 -20.64
CA THR A 123 0.60 1.76 -22.09
C THR A 123 1.98 2.24 -22.52
N SER A 124 2.55 3.22 -21.80
CA SER A 124 3.90 3.74 -22.08
C SER A 124 4.98 2.67 -21.98
N VAL A 125 4.80 1.64 -21.15
CA VAL A 125 5.74 0.52 -21.04
C VAL A 125 5.77 -0.31 -22.32
N TYR A 126 4.61 -0.51 -22.94
CA TYR A 126 4.49 -1.35 -24.12
C TYR A 126 4.84 -0.61 -25.41
N THR A 127 4.79 0.72 -25.40
CA THR A 127 5.03 1.57 -26.58
C THR A 127 6.35 2.31 -26.54
N ALA A 128 7.16 2.16 -25.49
CA ALA A 128 8.50 2.71 -25.44
C ALA A 128 9.39 2.00 -26.46
N GLU A 129 9.90 2.73 -27.44
CA GLU A 129 10.97 2.25 -28.32
C GLU A 129 12.25 2.07 -27.50
N PRO A 130 13.09 1.06 -27.77
CA PRO A 130 14.33 0.88 -27.03
C PRO A 130 15.29 2.03 -27.32
N GLY A 131 15.42 3.00 -26.41
CA GLY A 131 16.43 4.07 -26.52
C GLY A 131 16.04 5.48 -26.04
N ASP A 132 14.79 5.71 -25.64
CA ASP A 132 14.34 6.98 -25.05
C ASP A 132 14.59 7.08 -23.53
#